data_AF-A0A2Z3H1W8-F1
#
_entry.id   AF-A0A2Z3H1W8-F1
#
_cell.length_a   1.000
_cell.length_b   1.000
_cell.length_c   1.000
_cell.angle_alpha   90.00
_cell.angle_beta   90.00
_cell.angle_gamma   90.00
#
_symmetry.space_group_name_H-M   'P 1'
#
loop_
_entity.id
_entity.type
_entity.pdbx_description
1 polymer ?
#
loop_
_entity_poly.entity_id
_entity_poly.type
_entity_poly.pdbx_seq_one_letter_code
_entity_poly.pdbx_strand_id
1 'polypeptide(L)'
;MRPFRAGLLFALIVALGSAARADDPKVLTRIAFGSCVDQDKPVPIFGAIAAAKPDLLLLLGDNMYADLDRKVKVTPEVIREKYAQMAKVPGFAKLKATCPMLGTWDDHDYGKNDAGAEWEHKDAAQKEFHDFFETPADSPRRAQKGVYHAEIYGPPGKRVQVIMLDTRYFRSPLKKGPFDAKLRTAPYLPNTDADATLLGTEQWKWLETQLKKPAELRLLVSSIQVISDEHPFEKWATFPKEREKLYALLKSTGASGVMILSGDRHLADISVDPTAIGYPLYDVTSSGFNQSSKNWRAPELNSKRVGGMPHGDNFGFITIDWTDNPRVSVQICDEDGDTTCGFKVRLATLKGTGTAATTAPVGPKPPEGVLTPAEAAKKAGETVKVQFMVQSIGGKANLYLNSDKDFRAKDNFAVVVPVKVQKGALAKGDIEKLVGATIRVTGKVETNKQGSATLEVADEKAFEIVKE
;
A
#
# COMPACT_ATOMS: atom_id res chain seq x y z
N MET A 1 10.45 38.17 78.20
CA MET A 1 10.45 37.46 76.90
C MET A 1 9.09 36.80 76.69
N ARG A 2 8.28 37.35 75.77
CA ARG A 2 7.02 36.77 75.24
C ARG A 2 6.94 37.14 73.75
N PRO A 3 6.43 36.25 72.87
CA PRO A 3 6.80 36.25 71.46
C PRO A 3 5.94 37.20 70.60
N PHE A 4 6.59 37.75 69.56
CA PHE A 4 5.97 38.47 68.46
C PHE A 4 5.20 37.50 67.54
N ARG A 5 3.96 37.85 67.21
CA ARG A 5 3.18 37.23 66.13
C ARG A 5 3.64 37.83 64.80
N ALA A 6 4.05 37.00 63.85
CA ALA A 6 4.18 37.37 62.44
C ALA A 6 3.11 36.61 61.64
N GLY A 7 2.25 37.35 60.95
CA GLY A 7 1.19 36.82 60.10
C GLY A 7 1.77 36.25 58.80
N LEU A 8 1.23 35.11 58.38
CA LEU A 8 1.56 34.46 57.11
C LEU A 8 0.65 35.03 56.01
N LEU A 9 1.23 35.73 55.03
CA LEU A 9 0.56 36.04 53.76
C LEU A 9 0.63 34.80 52.86
N PHE A 10 -0.53 34.26 52.48
CA PHE A 10 -0.62 33.24 51.42
C PHE A 10 -0.69 33.95 50.06
N ALA A 11 0.38 33.86 49.27
CA ALA A 11 0.37 34.26 47.86
C ALA A 11 -0.15 33.09 47.02
N LEU A 12 -1.33 33.27 46.42
CA LEU A 12 -1.93 32.32 45.48
C LEU A 12 -1.25 32.50 44.11
N ILE A 13 -0.32 31.62 43.76
CA ILE A 13 0.27 31.57 42.41
C ILE A 13 -0.72 30.82 41.51
N VAL A 14 -1.46 31.56 40.67
CA VAL A 14 -2.24 30.97 39.57
C VAL A 14 -1.25 30.60 38.47
N ALA A 15 -0.94 29.31 38.35
CA ALA A 15 -0.23 28.77 37.20
C ALA A 15 -1.16 28.84 35.97
N LEU A 16 -0.93 29.82 35.10
CA LEU A 16 -1.46 29.82 33.74
C LEU A 16 -0.82 28.67 32.99
N GLY A 17 -1.49 27.52 32.98
CA GLY A 17 -1.12 26.40 32.12
C GLY A 17 -1.16 26.86 30.67
N SER A 18 0.01 26.93 30.02
CA SER A 18 0.07 27.00 28.56
C SER A 18 -0.57 25.72 28.04
N ALA A 19 -1.74 25.85 27.39
CA ALA A 19 -2.30 24.80 26.57
C ALA A 19 -1.20 24.35 25.59
N ALA A 20 -0.79 23.09 25.69
CA ALA A 20 0.13 22.49 24.73
C ALA A 20 -0.44 22.73 23.34
N ARG A 21 0.28 23.52 22.56
CA ARG A 21 0.04 23.69 21.13
C ARG A 21 0.11 22.27 20.55
N ALA A 22 -0.95 21.81 19.88
CA ALA A 22 -0.93 20.54 19.18
C ALA A 22 0.35 20.49 18.32
N ASP A 23 1.23 19.53 18.58
CA ASP A 23 2.49 19.39 17.85
C ASP A 23 2.17 19.34 16.36
N ASP A 24 2.76 20.24 15.57
CA ASP A 24 2.59 20.24 14.12
C ASP A 24 2.97 18.85 13.59
N PRO A 25 2.12 18.20 12.77
CA PRO A 25 2.37 16.84 12.33
C PRO A 25 3.68 16.77 11.54
N LYS A 26 4.64 15.98 12.04
CA LYS A 26 5.99 15.84 11.46
C LYS A 26 5.91 15.50 9.97
N VAL A 27 6.46 16.36 9.11
CA VAL A 27 6.58 16.10 7.67
C VAL A 27 7.78 15.18 7.45
N LEU A 28 7.55 14.00 6.86
CA LEU A 28 8.65 13.10 6.49
C LEU A 28 9.26 13.52 5.15
N THR A 29 10.59 13.55 5.10
CA THR A 29 11.37 13.82 3.89
C THR A 29 12.42 12.76 3.62
N ARG A 30 12.83 12.00 4.64
CA ARG A 30 13.85 10.95 4.55
C ARG A 30 13.42 9.74 5.35
N ILE A 31 13.30 8.58 4.70
CA ILE A 31 12.86 7.34 5.33
C ILE A 31 13.86 6.25 4.97
N ALA A 32 14.44 5.61 5.98
CA ALA A 32 15.26 4.42 5.77
C ALA A 32 14.42 3.16 5.98
N PHE A 33 14.77 2.06 5.33
CA PHE A 33 14.10 0.78 5.52
C PHE A 33 15.02 -0.42 5.26
N GLY A 34 14.69 -1.57 5.82
CA GLY A 34 15.36 -2.83 5.52
C GLY A 34 14.98 -3.96 6.48
N SER A 35 15.56 -5.14 6.27
CA SER A 35 15.26 -6.36 7.04
C SER A 35 16.50 -7.23 7.25
N CYS A 36 16.35 -8.31 8.01
CA CYS A 36 17.33 -9.40 8.14
C CYS A 36 18.64 -8.98 8.81
N VAL A 37 18.60 -8.88 10.14
CA VAL A 37 19.76 -8.63 11.00
C VAL A 37 20.03 -9.80 11.95
N ASP A 38 21.18 -10.43 11.77
CA ASP A 38 21.76 -11.37 12.71
C ASP A 38 22.46 -10.59 13.84
N GLN A 39 21.80 -10.51 14.99
CA GLN A 39 22.31 -9.85 16.18
C GLN A 39 23.62 -10.45 16.71
N ASP A 40 23.98 -11.68 16.33
CA ASP A 40 25.19 -12.35 16.79
C ASP A 40 26.44 -11.95 15.96
N LYS A 41 26.27 -11.14 14.92
CA LYS A 41 27.34 -10.67 14.03
C LYS A 41 27.46 -9.14 14.03
N PRO A 42 28.60 -8.58 13.58
CA PRO A 42 28.71 -7.14 13.33
C PRO A 42 27.63 -6.64 12.36
N VAL A 43 27.13 -5.42 12.61
CA VAL A 43 26.11 -4.75 11.78
C VAL A 43 26.55 -3.31 11.43
N PRO A 44 27.67 -3.15 10.70
CA PRO A 44 28.23 -1.82 10.38
C PRO A 44 27.27 -0.92 9.59
N ILE A 45 26.38 -1.49 8.78
CA ILE A 45 25.39 -0.76 7.97
C ILE A 45 24.51 0.19 8.79
N PHE A 46 24.26 -0.11 10.07
CA PHE A 46 23.52 0.78 10.96
C PHE A 46 24.25 2.12 11.19
N GLY A 47 25.58 2.14 11.08
CA GLY A 47 26.38 3.36 11.06
C GLY A 47 26.04 4.25 9.86
N ALA A 48 25.97 3.67 8.66
CA ALA A 48 25.60 4.37 7.44
C ALA A 48 24.15 4.89 7.49
N ILE A 49 23.19 4.07 7.96
CA ILE A 49 21.80 4.51 8.17
C ILE A 49 21.74 5.70 9.14
N ALA A 50 22.47 5.64 10.26
CA ALA A 50 22.49 6.74 11.22
C ALA A 50 23.12 8.01 10.61
N ALA A 51 24.15 7.87 9.78
CA ALA A 51 24.79 8.98 9.07
C ALA A 51 23.86 9.64 8.03
N ALA A 52 22.97 8.86 7.40
CA ALA A 52 21.92 9.37 6.51
C ALA A 52 20.82 10.16 7.26
N LYS A 53 20.78 10.08 8.60
CA LYS A 53 19.88 10.82 9.51
C LYS A 53 18.40 10.71 9.12
N PRO A 54 17.82 9.52 8.90
CA PRO A 54 16.42 9.39 8.49
C PRO A 54 15.45 10.04 9.48
N ASP A 55 14.32 10.54 8.97
CA ASP A 55 13.22 11.06 9.80
C ASP A 55 12.41 9.90 10.43
N LEU A 56 12.48 8.71 9.81
CA LEU A 56 11.83 7.48 10.22
C LEU A 56 12.62 6.27 9.68
N LEU A 57 12.82 5.23 10.51
CA LEU A 57 13.37 3.93 10.09
C LEU A 57 12.26 2.87 10.11
N LEU A 58 12.13 2.12 9.03
CA LEU A 58 11.18 1.02 8.89
C LEU A 58 11.92 -0.32 8.93
N LEU A 59 11.61 -1.15 9.91
CA LEU A 59 12.15 -2.50 9.99
C LEU A 59 11.13 -3.50 9.45
N LEU A 60 11.48 -4.19 8.38
CA LEU A 60 10.52 -4.94 7.58
C LEU A 60 10.36 -6.40 8.02
N GLY A 61 11.05 -6.83 9.08
CA GLY A 61 11.06 -8.21 9.57
C GLY A 61 12.46 -8.78 9.73
N ASP A 62 12.57 -9.96 10.33
CA ASP A 62 13.85 -10.54 10.78
C ASP A 62 14.69 -9.51 11.54
N ASN A 63 14.04 -8.83 12.50
CA ASN A 63 14.66 -7.80 13.33
C ASN A 63 15.72 -8.37 14.29
N MET A 64 15.68 -9.69 14.44
CA MET A 64 16.63 -10.57 15.09
C MET A 64 16.35 -11.98 14.59
N TYR A 65 17.25 -12.92 14.84
CA TYR A 65 17.07 -14.31 14.51
C TYR A 65 17.01 -15.16 15.78
N ALA A 66 15.85 -15.77 16.04
CA ALA A 66 15.68 -16.67 17.17
C ALA A 66 16.19 -18.10 16.92
N ASP A 67 16.22 -18.56 15.66
CA ASP A 67 16.30 -19.98 15.30
C ASP A 67 17.50 -20.35 14.39
N LEU A 68 18.51 -19.48 14.27
CA LEU A 68 19.74 -19.79 13.53
C LEU A 68 20.54 -20.93 14.18
N ASP A 69 20.60 -20.97 15.51
CA ASP A 69 21.19 -22.10 16.23
C ASP A 69 20.19 -23.26 16.28
N ARG A 70 20.33 -24.20 15.33
CA ARG A 70 19.47 -25.38 15.22
C ARG A 70 19.57 -26.34 16.43
N LYS A 71 20.51 -26.13 17.36
CA LYS A 71 20.62 -26.89 18.62
C LYS A 71 19.75 -26.32 19.73
N VAL A 72 19.32 -25.07 19.62
CA VAL A 72 18.48 -24.38 20.60
C VAL A 72 17.03 -24.52 20.19
N LYS A 73 16.20 -25.05 21.09
CA LYS A 73 14.74 -25.00 20.91
C LYS A 73 14.29 -23.56 21.13
N VAL A 74 13.65 -22.96 20.15
CA VAL A 74 13.10 -21.61 20.31
C VAL A 74 11.91 -21.64 21.25
N THR A 75 11.98 -20.80 22.28
CA THR A 75 10.94 -20.53 23.27
C THR A 75 10.71 -19.02 23.35
N PRO A 76 9.62 -18.56 24.00
CA PRO A 76 9.43 -17.13 24.25
C PRO A 76 10.60 -16.47 24.99
N GLU A 77 11.27 -17.20 25.88
CA GLU A 77 12.47 -16.73 26.59
C GLU A 77 13.63 -16.49 25.62
N VAL A 78 13.88 -17.42 24.69
CA VAL A 78 14.92 -17.26 23.65
C VAL A 78 14.61 -16.03 22.78
N ILE A 79 13.35 -15.84 22.37
CA ILE A 79 12.93 -14.67 21.58
C ILE A 79 13.22 -13.37 22.36
N ARG A 80 12.83 -13.32 23.65
CA ARG A 80 13.11 -12.17 24.54
C ARG A 80 14.60 -11.89 24.66
N GLU A 81 15.42 -12.92 24.88
CA GLU A 81 16.86 -12.79 25.03
C GLU A 81 17.52 -12.26 23.76
N LYS A 82 17.11 -12.76 22.60
CA LYS A 82 17.64 -12.33 21.31
C LYS A 82 17.21 -10.90 20.96
N TYR A 83 15.99 -10.47 21.29
CA TYR A 83 15.62 -9.05 21.23
C TYR A 83 16.47 -8.19 22.19
N ALA A 84 16.74 -8.66 23.41
CA ALA A 84 17.60 -7.97 24.35
C ALA A 84 19.07 -7.89 23.88
N GLN A 85 19.54 -8.87 23.10
CA GLN A 85 20.84 -8.83 22.42
C GLN A 85 20.82 -7.79 21.30
N MET A 86 19.79 -7.80 20.46
CA MET A 86 19.63 -6.83 19.38
C MET A 86 19.63 -5.37 19.88
N ALA A 87 18.93 -5.11 20.99
CA ALA A 87 18.92 -3.79 21.63
C ALA A 87 20.31 -3.30 22.08
N LYS A 88 21.27 -4.21 22.28
CA LYS A 88 22.66 -3.91 22.68
C LYS A 88 23.61 -3.74 21.49
N VAL A 89 23.17 -4.07 20.27
CA VAL A 89 23.98 -3.84 19.06
C VAL A 89 24.25 -2.32 18.96
N PRO A 90 25.52 -1.85 18.98
CA PRO A 90 25.82 -0.42 19.14
C PRO A 90 25.17 0.47 18.08
N GLY A 91 25.18 0.03 16.81
CA GLY A 91 24.53 0.74 15.72
C GLY A 91 23.01 0.85 15.89
N PHE A 92 22.38 -0.23 16.35
CA PHE A 92 20.93 -0.25 16.60
C PHE A 92 20.56 0.63 17.80
N ALA A 93 21.29 0.53 18.91
CA ALA A 93 21.08 1.37 20.08
C ALA A 93 21.19 2.86 19.74
N LYS A 94 22.17 3.24 18.90
CA LYS A 94 22.32 4.61 18.40
C LYS A 94 21.12 5.04 17.54
N LEU A 95 20.67 4.18 16.62
CA LEU A 95 19.50 4.47 15.80
C LEU A 95 18.24 4.63 16.66
N LYS A 96 17.99 3.71 17.61
CA LYS A 96 16.82 3.75 18.50
C LYS A 96 16.77 5.04 19.33
N ALA A 97 17.94 5.55 19.73
CA ALA A 97 18.04 6.82 20.46
C ALA A 97 17.85 8.08 19.60
N THR A 98 17.96 7.98 18.26
CA THR A 98 18.05 9.17 17.38
C THR A 98 17.01 9.22 16.26
N CYS A 99 16.34 8.10 15.97
CA CYS A 99 15.37 7.98 14.89
C CYS A 99 14.15 7.19 15.38
N PRO A 100 12.93 7.73 15.22
CA PRO A 100 11.71 6.95 15.41
C PRO A 100 11.73 5.69 14.51
N MET A 101 11.21 4.60 15.03
CA MET A 101 11.17 3.32 14.33
C MET A 101 9.76 2.76 14.30
N LEU A 102 9.39 2.18 13.16
CA LEU A 102 8.26 1.27 13.05
C LEU A 102 8.78 -0.08 12.57
N GLY A 103 8.20 -1.17 13.08
CA GLY A 103 8.61 -2.51 12.70
C GLY A 103 7.43 -3.44 12.48
N THR A 104 7.60 -4.41 11.60
CA THR A 104 6.86 -5.67 11.61
C THR A 104 7.86 -6.81 11.79
N TRP A 105 7.38 -8.05 12.00
CA TRP A 105 8.24 -9.23 12.04
C TRP A 105 8.26 -9.96 10.69
N ASP A 106 9.18 -10.91 10.57
CA ASP A 106 9.13 -12.03 9.65
C ASP A 106 9.25 -13.35 10.42
N ASP A 107 9.62 -14.46 9.78
CA ASP A 107 9.64 -15.78 10.39
C ASP A 107 10.68 -15.95 11.51
N HIS A 108 11.87 -15.35 11.37
CA HIS A 108 12.94 -15.61 12.33
C HIS A 108 12.76 -14.89 13.67
N ASP A 109 12.11 -13.72 13.68
CA ASP A 109 11.72 -12.99 14.88
C ASP A 109 10.29 -13.32 15.36
N TYR A 110 9.46 -13.91 14.50
CA TYR A 110 8.27 -14.68 14.91
C TYR A 110 8.64 -15.98 15.63
N GLY A 111 9.83 -16.52 15.34
CA GLY A 111 10.52 -17.52 16.15
C GLY A 111 10.88 -18.82 15.45
N LYS A 112 10.50 -19.01 14.17
CA LYS A 112 10.82 -20.24 13.44
C LYS A 112 10.71 -20.03 11.94
N ASN A 113 11.76 -20.43 11.21
CA ASN A 113 11.84 -20.41 9.75
C ASN A 113 10.54 -20.86 9.07
N ASP A 114 10.03 -20.01 8.19
CA ASP A 114 8.80 -20.13 7.40
C ASP A 114 7.54 -20.48 8.20
N ALA A 115 7.50 -20.27 9.51
CA ALA A 115 6.33 -20.61 10.32
C ALA A 115 5.18 -19.61 10.10
N GLY A 116 3.96 -20.08 10.33
CA GLY A 116 2.73 -19.31 10.20
C GLY A 116 1.79 -19.50 11.39
N ALA A 117 0.49 -19.59 11.11
CA ALA A 117 -0.54 -19.73 12.13
C ALA A 117 -0.41 -20.98 13.00
N GLU A 118 0.29 -22.01 12.53
CA GLU A 118 0.54 -23.26 13.25
C GLU A 118 1.60 -23.15 14.35
N TRP A 119 2.32 -22.02 14.44
CA TRP A 119 3.36 -21.84 15.44
C TRP A 119 2.80 -21.70 16.85
N GLU A 120 3.15 -22.63 17.73
CA GLU A 120 2.59 -22.73 19.10
C GLU A 120 2.93 -21.54 20.00
N HIS A 121 4.02 -20.81 19.70
CA HIS A 121 4.48 -19.68 20.52
C HIS A 121 4.10 -18.31 19.98
N LYS A 122 3.26 -18.22 18.93
CA LYS A 122 2.96 -16.96 18.24
C LYS A 122 2.42 -15.83 19.13
N ASP A 123 1.55 -16.15 20.09
CA ASP A 123 0.97 -15.15 21.00
C ASP A 123 2.03 -14.61 21.97
N ALA A 124 2.91 -15.49 22.45
CA ALA A 124 4.02 -15.10 23.31
C ALA A 124 5.08 -14.31 22.53
N ALA A 125 5.39 -14.72 21.29
CA ALA A 125 6.26 -13.96 20.39
C ALA A 125 5.71 -12.54 20.14
N GLN A 126 4.39 -12.40 19.95
CA GLN A 126 3.72 -11.10 19.80
C GLN A 126 3.96 -10.20 21.01
N LYS A 127 3.86 -10.76 22.22
CA LYS A 127 4.13 -10.02 23.44
C LYS A 127 5.57 -9.51 23.47
N GLU A 128 6.55 -10.36 23.17
CA GLU A 128 7.97 -9.97 23.18
C GLU A 128 8.29 -8.93 22.09
N PHE A 129 7.66 -9.04 20.91
CA PHE A 129 7.72 -8.04 19.86
C PHE A 129 7.24 -6.67 20.36
N HIS A 130 6.05 -6.62 20.97
CA HIS A 130 5.48 -5.37 21.49
C HIS A 130 6.33 -4.77 22.61
N ASP A 131 6.97 -5.59 23.43
CA ASP A 131 7.86 -5.13 24.49
C ASP A 131 9.16 -4.55 23.92
N PHE A 132 9.76 -5.17 22.90
CA PHE A 132 10.96 -4.66 22.24
C PHE A 132 10.72 -3.32 21.51
N PHE A 133 9.60 -3.21 20.81
CA PHE A 133 9.17 -1.99 20.13
C PHE A 133 8.45 -0.99 21.05
N GLU A 134 8.44 -1.24 22.36
CA GLU A 134 7.90 -0.32 23.38
C GLU A 134 6.46 0.13 23.07
N THR A 135 5.65 -0.77 22.52
CA THR A 135 4.23 -0.50 22.27
C THR A 135 3.56 -0.13 23.60
N PRO A 136 2.82 0.99 23.71
CA PRO A 136 2.21 1.42 24.97
C PRO A 136 1.37 0.31 25.62
N ALA A 137 1.37 0.24 26.95
CA ALA A 137 0.70 -0.83 27.70
C ALA A 137 -0.82 -0.84 27.49
N ASP A 138 -1.42 0.32 27.25
CA ASP A 138 -2.84 0.54 26.98
C ASP A 138 -3.19 0.50 25.48
N SER A 139 -2.20 0.25 24.61
CA SER A 139 -2.43 0.20 23.17
C SER A 139 -3.34 -0.98 22.81
N PRO A 140 -4.41 -0.78 22.01
CA PRO A 140 -5.26 -1.86 21.56
C PRO A 140 -4.50 -2.91 20.73
N ARG A 141 -3.33 -2.54 20.19
CA ARG A 141 -2.43 -3.47 19.48
C ARG A 141 -1.96 -4.63 20.34
N ARG A 142 -1.84 -4.45 21.67
CA ARG A 142 -1.45 -5.55 22.57
C ARG A 142 -2.55 -6.60 22.74
N ALA A 143 -3.79 -6.27 22.42
CA ALA A 143 -4.94 -7.19 22.50
C ALA A 143 -5.36 -7.75 21.13
N GLN A 144 -4.95 -7.12 20.03
CA GLN A 144 -5.21 -7.63 18.69
C GLN A 144 -4.36 -8.88 18.40
N LYS A 145 -4.75 -9.65 17.40
CA LYS A 145 -3.98 -10.79 16.90
C LYS A 145 -3.06 -10.35 15.75
N GLY A 146 -1.75 -10.57 15.89
CA GLY A 146 -0.72 -10.10 14.95
C GLY A 146 -0.20 -8.69 15.22
N VAL A 147 0.95 -8.34 14.65
CA VAL A 147 1.68 -7.08 14.95
C VAL A 147 1.40 -5.93 13.97
N TYR A 148 0.50 -6.15 13.01
CA TYR A 148 0.14 -5.17 11.97
C TYR A 148 -0.34 -3.84 12.55
N HIS A 149 0.03 -2.73 11.92
CA HIS A 149 -0.39 -1.38 12.36
C HIS A 149 -0.12 -0.35 11.27
N ALA A 150 -0.60 0.87 11.48
CA ALA A 150 -0.38 1.96 10.52
C ALA A 150 -0.29 3.31 11.22
N GLU A 151 0.52 4.20 10.66
CA GLU A 151 0.69 5.57 11.11
C GLU A 151 0.62 6.55 9.94
N ILE A 152 0.15 7.77 10.19
CA ILE A 152 0.08 8.85 9.20
C ILE A 152 0.87 10.03 9.73
N TYR A 153 1.82 10.50 8.93
CA TYR A 153 2.69 11.63 9.22
C TYR A 153 2.39 12.79 8.28
N GLY A 154 2.62 14.02 8.74
CA GLY A 154 2.48 15.24 7.95
C GLY A 154 1.04 15.79 7.85
N PRO A 155 0.89 17.08 7.50
CA PRO A 155 -0.41 17.71 7.27
C PRO A 155 -0.96 17.34 5.89
N PRO A 156 -2.26 17.60 5.60
CA PRO A 156 -2.84 17.41 4.28
C PRO A 156 -1.99 17.99 3.14
N GLY A 157 -1.80 17.21 2.06
CA GLY A 157 -0.93 17.56 0.93
C GLY A 157 0.52 17.09 1.09
N LYS A 158 0.93 16.69 2.30
CA LYS A 158 2.27 16.12 2.59
C LYS A 158 2.19 14.86 3.46
N ARG A 159 1.10 14.09 3.36
CA ARG A 159 0.88 12.91 4.19
C ARG A 159 1.61 11.70 3.65
N VAL A 160 2.36 11.07 4.54
CA VAL A 160 2.89 9.71 4.35
C VAL A 160 2.14 8.79 5.29
N GLN A 161 1.47 7.78 4.74
CA GLN A 161 0.91 6.69 5.50
C GLN A 161 1.86 5.49 5.41
N VAL A 162 2.29 4.98 6.57
CA VAL A 162 3.04 3.73 6.66
C VAL A 162 2.07 2.66 7.14
N ILE A 163 1.96 1.56 6.39
CA ILE A 163 1.08 0.43 6.69
C ILE A 163 1.96 -0.81 6.85
N MET A 164 2.13 -1.26 8.09
CA MET A 164 2.88 -2.47 8.45
C MET A 164 1.97 -3.68 8.42
N LEU A 165 2.19 -4.59 7.47
CA LEU A 165 1.51 -5.87 7.43
C LEU A 165 2.24 -6.90 8.30
N ASP A 166 1.46 -7.77 8.93
CA ASP A 166 1.89 -9.06 9.47
C ASP A 166 1.55 -10.16 8.46
N THR A 167 2.54 -10.94 8.05
CA THR A 167 2.44 -12.01 7.04
C THR A 167 2.66 -13.40 7.66
N ARG A 168 2.66 -13.49 9.00
CA ARG A 168 2.97 -14.71 9.76
C ARG A 168 1.79 -15.18 10.60
N TYR A 169 1.22 -14.31 11.43
CA TYR A 169 0.32 -14.69 12.52
C TYR A 169 -0.90 -15.53 12.07
N PHE A 170 -1.49 -15.16 10.93
CA PHE A 170 -2.67 -15.82 10.36
C PHE A 170 -2.36 -16.75 9.19
N ARG A 171 -1.12 -16.75 8.71
CA ARG A 171 -0.78 -17.39 7.44
C ARG A 171 -0.95 -18.90 7.53
N SER A 172 -1.69 -19.48 6.59
CA SER A 172 -1.83 -20.92 6.43
C SER A 172 -0.48 -21.60 6.16
N PRO A 173 -0.35 -22.93 6.37
CA PRO A 173 0.86 -23.65 6.05
C PRO A 173 1.28 -23.54 4.58
N LEU A 174 2.58 -23.46 4.33
CA LEU A 174 3.15 -23.49 2.99
C LEU A 174 3.13 -24.89 2.39
N LYS A 175 2.95 -24.98 1.07
CA LYS A 175 3.09 -26.23 0.31
C LYS A 175 4.50 -26.31 -0.28
N LYS A 176 5.19 -27.41 -0.06
CA LYS A 176 6.53 -27.67 -0.62
C LYS A 176 6.45 -28.62 -1.81
N GLY A 177 7.23 -28.32 -2.84
CA GLY A 177 7.49 -29.23 -3.95
C GLY A 177 8.57 -30.24 -3.63
N PRO A 178 8.88 -31.14 -4.58
CA PRO A 178 10.03 -32.03 -4.45
C PRO A 178 11.33 -31.23 -4.40
N PHE A 179 12.34 -31.74 -3.69
CA PHE A 179 13.67 -31.14 -3.68
C PHE A 179 14.22 -31.01 -5.11
N ASP A 180 14.69 -29.82 -5.46
CA ASP A 180 15.35 -29.55 -6.73
C ASP A 180 16.85 -29.34 -6.49
N ALA A 181 17.67 -30.25 -7.03
CA ALA A 181 19.12 -30.19 -6.91
C ALA A 181 19.74 -28.94 -7.55
N LYS A 182 19.12 -28.36 -8.58
CA LYS A 182 19.60 -27.12 -9.22
C LYS A 182 19.37 -25.90 -8.33
N LEU A 183 18.27 -25.90 -7.59
CA LEU A 183 17.92 -24.83 -6.64
C LEU A 183 18.51 -25.07 -5.25
N ARG A 184 18.97 -26.30 -4.97
CA ARG A 184 19.46 -26.77 -3.67
C ARG A 184 18.44 -26.58 -2.55
N THR A 185 17.14 -26.63 -2.89
CA THR A 185 16.04 -26.47 -1.95
C THR A 185 14.78 -27.17 -2.46
N ALA A 186 13.80 -27.36 -1.58
CA ALA A 186 12.44 -27.70 -1.99
C ALA A 186 11.66 -26.39 -2.22
N PRO A 187 11.24 -26.08 -3.46
CA PRO A 187 10.56 -24.84 -3.75
C PRO A 187 9.18 -24.81 -3.08
N TYR A 188 8.73 -23.63 -2.69
CA TYR A 188 7.35 -23.41 -2.31
C TYR A 188 6.44 -23.39 -3.53
N LEU A 189 5.32 -24.12 -3.43
CA LEU A 189 4.29 -24.22 -4.46
C LEU A 189 3.09 -23.35 -4.09
N PRO A 190 2.37 -22.81 -5.10
CA PRO A 190 1.14 -22.07 -4.84
C PRO A 190 0.13 -22.88 -4.02
N ASN A 191 -0.32 -22.30 -2.91
CA ASN A 191 -1.43 -22.80 -2.13
C ASN A 191 -2.74 -22.18 -2.64
N THR A 192 -3.51 -22.98 -3.39
CA THR A 192 -4.78 -22.59 -4.02
C THR A 192 -6.01 -23.12 -3.28
N ASP A 193 -5.86 -23.60 -2.03
CA ASP A 193 -6.99 -24.05 -1.22
C ASP A 193 -8.01 -22.91 -1.01
N ALA A 194 -9.26 -23.27 -0.72
CA ALA A 194 -10.34 -22.29 -0.64
C ALA A 194 -10.22 -21.37 0.59
N ASP A 195 -9.68 -21.90 1.68
CA ASP A 195 -9.52 -21.28 3.00
C ASP A 195 -8.06 -20.85 3.28
N ALA A 196 -7.13 -21.09 2.35
CA ALA A 196 -5.76 -20.61 2.49
C ALA A 196 -5.72 -19.08 2.59
N THR A 197 -5.05 -18.57 3.63
CA THR A 197 -4.94 -17.14 3.89
C THR A 197 -3.52 -16.74 4.28
N LEU A 198 -3.18 -15.47 4.06
CA LEU A 198 -1.90 -14.87 4.48
C LEU A 198 -2.16 -13.89 5.62
N LEU A 199 -3.07 -12.93 5.40
CA LEU A 199 -3.37 -11.90 6.41
C LEU A 199 -4.50 -12.30 7.37
N GLY A 200 -5.35 -13.25 7.00
CA GLY A 200 -6.54 -13.57 7.78
C GLY A 200 -7.62 -12.48 7.77
N THR A 201 -8.83 -12.85 8.18
CA THR A 201 -10.03 -12.00 8.05
C THR A 201 -9.94 -10.67 8.81
N GLU A 202 -9.35 -10.67 10.01
CA GLU A 202 -9.26 -9.49 10.87
C GLU A 202 -8.36 -8.42 10.27
N GLN A 203 -7.15 -8.80 9.85
CA GLN A 203 -6.20 -7.89 9.22
C GLN A 203 -6.68 -7.41 7.85
N TRP A 204 -7.38 -8.25 7.07
CA TRP A 204 -7.98 -7.80 5.81
C TRP A 204 -8.99 -6.68 6.00
N LYS A 205 -9.90 -6.83 6.97
CA LYS A 205 -10.87 -5.79 7.31
C LYS A 205 -10.16 -4.53 7.81
N TRP A 206 -9.15 -4.69 8.67
CA TRP A 206 -8.34 -3.57 9.14
C TRP A 206 -7.63 -2.85 7.98
N LEU A 207 -7.00 -3.56 7.05
CA LEU A 207 -6.29 -3.00 5.91
C LEU A 207 -7.21 -2.18 5.02
N GLU A 208 -8.43 -2.67 4.75
CA GLU A 208 -9.43 -1.90 4.01
C GLU A 208 -9.73 -0.56 4.67
N THR A 209 -9.88 -0.53 6.00
CA THR A 209 -10.11 0.74 6.73
C THR A 209 -8.91 1.68 6.64
N GLN A 210 -7.68 1.16 6.66
CA GLN A 210 -6.47 1.98 6.55
C GLN A 210 -6.33 2.58 5.15
N LEU A 211 -6.60 1.81 4.10
CA LEU A 211 -6.47 2.26 2.72
C LEU A 211 -7.46 3.38 2.36
N LYS A 212 -8.62 3.43 3.04
CA LYS A 212 -9.60 4.51 2.91
C LYS A 212 -9.17 5.82 3.61
N LYS A 213 -8.18 5.78 4.51
CA LYS A 213 -7.65 7.00 5.13
C LYS A 213 -6.89 7.83 4.10
N PRO A 214 -6.97 9.17 4.15
CA PRO A 214 -6.35 10.02 3.14
C PRO A 214 -4.83 10.13 3.35
N ALA A 215 -4.07 9.92 2.27
CA ALA A 215 -2.62 10.05 2.22
C ALA A 215 -2.14 10.33 0.79
N GLU A 216 -1.05 11.08 0.65
CA GLU A 216 -0.45 11.39 -0.66
C GLU A 216 0.58 10.31 -1.08
N LEU A 217 1.32 9.75 -0.12
CA LEU A 217 2.20 8.59 -0.29
C LEU A 217 1.81 7.50 0.71
N ARG A 218 1.75 6.25 0.26
CA ARG A 218 1.48 5.06 1.08
C ARG A 218 2.62 4.06 0.94
N LEU A 219 3.32 3.81 2.04
CA LEU A 219 4.34 2.77 2.14
C LEU A 219 3.69 1.53 2.72
N LEU A 220 3.36 0.56 1.87
CA LEU A 220 2.82 -0.73 2.26
C LEU A 220 3.96 -1.70 2.53
N VAL A 221 4.24 -1.97 3.79
CA VAL A 221 5.33 -2.83 4.24
C VAL A 221 4.83 -4.27 4.37
N SER A 222 5.53 -5.20 3.72
CA SER A 222 5.31 -6.65 3.79
C SER A 222 6.63 -7.31 4.14
N SER A 223 6.68 -8.32 5.02
CA SER A 223 7.96 -8.98 5.33
C SER A 223 8.53 -9.75 4.13
N ILE A 224 7.65 -10.32 3.31
CA ILE A 224 7.98 -11.09 2.11
C ILE A 224 7.63 -10.32 0.82
N GLN A 225 8.27 -10.66 -0.30
CA GLN A 225 8.02 -10.05 -1.61
C GLN A 225 6.56 -10.24 -2.08
N VAL A 226 5.96 -9.17 -2.60
CA VAL A 226 4.58 -9.16 -3.10
C VAL A 226 4.53 -9.44 -4.61
N ILE A 227 5.34 -8.73 -5.39
CA ILE A 227 5.24 -8.70 -6.86
C ILE A 227 5.89 -9.92 -7.53
N SER A 228 6.99 -10.40 -6.95
CA SER A 228 7.79 -11.49 -7.50
C SER A 228 6.98 -12.78 -7.70
N ASP A 229 7.26 -13.50 -8.79
CA ASP A 229 6.52 -14.71 -9.19
C ASP A 229 7.38 -15.98 -9.14
N GLU A 230 8.68 -15.87 -9.40
CA GLU A 230 9.46 -17.01 -9.95
C GLU A 230 10.48 -17.63 -8.99
N HIS A 231 11.03 -16.88 -8.02
CA HIS A 231 12.02 -17.46 -7.10
C HIS A 231 11.41 -18.59 -6.25
N PRO A 232 12.16 -19.60 -5.81
CA PRO A 232 11.57 -20.79 -5.17
C PRO A 232 11.14 -20.60 -3.72
N PHE A 233 11.51 -19.49 -3.10
CA PHE A 233 11.25 -19.19 -1.69
C PHE A 233 9.89 -18.53 -1.43
N GLU A 234 9.61 -18.21 -0.16
CA GLU A 234 8.34 -17.65 0.27
C GLU A 234 8.09 -16.24 -0.28
N LYS A 235 6.86 -15.99 -0.71
CA LYS A 235 6.38 -14.76 -1.35
C LYS A 235 4.86 -14.78 -1.41
N TRP A 236 4.25 -13.64 -1.72
CA TRP A 236 2.80 -13.58 -1.91
C TRP A 236 2.29 -14.44 -3.07
N ALA A 237 3.10 -14.71 -4.10
CA ALA A 237 2.72 -15.63 -5.18
C ALA A 237 2.51 -17.08 -4.70
N THR A 238 3.00 -17.44 -3.50
CA THR A 238 2.69 -18.72 -2.84
C THR A 238 1.24 -18.76 -2.34
N PHE A 239 0.57 -17.61 -2.18
CA PHE A 239 -0.86 -17.48 -1.88
C PHE A 239 -1.56 -16.62 -2.95
N PRO A 240 -1.73 -17.13 -4.18
CA PRO A 240 -2.14 -16.31 -5.33
C PRO A 240 -3.48 -15.59 -5.12
N LYS A 241 -4.46 -16.24 -4.46
CA LYS A 241 -5.76 -15.64 -4.15
C LYS A 241 -5.66 -14.46 -3.19
N GLU A 242 -4.77 -14.54 -2.20
CA GLU A 242 -4.53 -13.45 -1.24
C GLU A 242 -3.82 -12.27 -1.91
N ARG A 243 -2.91 -12.54 -2.84
CA ARG A 243 -2.27 -11.49 -3.65
C ARG A 243 -3.26 -10.80 -4.60
N GLU A 244 -4.08 -11.56 -5.29
CA GLU A 244 -5.16 -11.01 -6.13
C GLU A 244 -6.12 -10.16 -5.29
N LYS A 245 -6.46 -10.62 -4.08
CA LYS A 245 -7.27 -9.87 -3.13
C LYS A 245 -6.60 -8.57 -2.69
N LEU A 246 -5.28 -8.55 -2.48
CA LEU A 246 -4.54 -7.31 -2.21
C LEU A 246 -4.69 -6.32 -3.36
N TYR A 247 -4.41 -6.76 -4.59
CA TYR A 247 -4.51 -5.90 -5.76
C TYR A 247 -5.94 -5.40 -6.00
N ALA A 248 -6.94 -6.26 -5.79
CA ALA A 248 -8.34 -5.89 -5.87
C ALA A 248 -8.70 -4.84 -4.81
N LEU A 249 -8.21 -4.98 -3.57
CA LEU A 249 -8.45 -4.04 -2.48
C LEU A 249 -7.79 -2.68 -2.74
N LEU A 250 -6.55 -2.66 -3.22
CA LEU A 250 -5.85 -1.42 -3.59
C LEU A 250 -6.63 -0.65 -4.68
N LYS A 251 -7.17 -1.37 -5.67
CA LYS A 251 -8.04 -0.80 -6.72
C LYS A 251 -9.36 -0.29 -6.16
N SER A 252 -10.10 -1.14 -5.43
CA SER A 252 -11.47 -0.83 -4.97
C SER A 252 -11.53 0.30 -3.94
N THR A 253 -10.48 0.45 -3.13
CA THR A 253 -10.34 1.57 -2.18
C THR A 253 -9.90 2.87 -2.83
N GLY A 254 -9.47 2.85 -4.11
CA GLY A 254 -8.90 4.01 -4.78
C GLY A 254 -7.56 4.45 -4.20
N ALA A 255 -6.84 3.56 -3.51
CA ALA A 255 -5.57 3.88 -2.88
C ALA A 255 -4.55 4.32 -3.94
N SER A 256 -4.10 5.56 -3.82
CA SER A 256 -3.06 6.16 -4.66
C SER A 256 -1.77 6.36 -3.85
N GLY A 257 -0.66 6.59 -4.56
CA GLY A 257 0.66 6.75 -3.97
C GLY A 257 1.19 5.48 -3.33
N VAL A 258 0.68 4.29 -3.70
CA VAL A 258 1.08 3.04 -3.05
C VAL A 258 2.41 2.57 -3.62
N MET A 259 3.34 2.29 -2.72
CA MET A 259 4.61 1.61 -2.97
C MET A 259 4.79 0.53 -1.93
N ILE A 260 5.28 -0.64 -2.36
CA ILE A 260 5.54 -1.77 -1.49
C ILE A 260 7.02 -1.76 -1.09
N LEU A 261 7.27 -2.03 0.19
CA LEU A 261 8.62 -2.29 0.73
C LEU A 261 8.64 -3.72 1.27
N SER A 262 9.65 -4.50 0.91
CA SER A 262 9.75 -5.93 1.27
C SER A 262 11.11 -6.41 1.77
N GLY A 263 11.14 -7.56 2.43
CA GLY A 263 12.30 -8.19 3.08
C GLY A 263 12.55 -9.64 2.65
N ASP A 264 12.90 -10.52 3.60
CA ASP A 264 13.15 -11.99 3.49
C ASP A 264 14.36 -12.44 2.62
N ARG A 265 14.55 -11.84 1.44
CA ARG A 265 15.36 -12.44 0.35
C ARG A 265 16.88 -12.43 0.52
N HIS A 266 17.41 -11.72 1.51
CA HIS A 266 18.85 -11.49 1.73
C HIS A 266 19.56 -10.86 0.50
N LEU A 267 18.82 -10.07 -0.29
CA LEU A 267 19.32 -9.23 -1.39
C LEU A 267 18.52 -7.93 -1.45
N ALA A 268 18.97 -7.00 -2.29
CA ALA A 268 18.10 -5.92 -2.76
C ALA A 268 17.51 -6.24 -4.13
N ASP A 269 16.23 -5.93 -4.30
CA ASP A 269 15.52 -6.09 -5.57
C ASP A 269 14.52 -4.96 -5.77
N ILE A 270 14.32 -4.51 -7.00
CA ILE A 270 13.29 -3.55 -7.38
C ILE A 270 12.45 -4.21 -8.45
N SER A 271 11.23 -4.57 -8.10
CA SER A 271 10.25 -5.15 -9.03
C SER A 271 9.17 -4.14 -9.39
N VAL A 272 8.70 -4.19 -10.63
CA VAL A 272 7.58 -3.37 -11.09
C VAL A 272 6.56 -4.23 -11.79
N ASP A 273 5.30 -4.13 -11.35
CA ASP A 273 4.17 -4.67 -12.09
C ASP A 273 3.33 -3.52 -12.66
N PRO A 274 3.41 -3.25 -13.98
CA PRO A 274 2.63 -2.19 -14.60
C PRO A 274 1.14 -2.53 -14.75
N THR A 275 0.74 -3.76 -14.43
CA THR A 275 -0.61 -4.29 -14.67
C THR A 275 -1.38 -4.63 -13.40
N ALA A 276 -0.70 -4.76 -12.25
CA ALA A 276 -1.33 -5.14 -10.97
C ALA A 276 -2.46 -4.18 -10.57
N ILE A 277 -2.19 -2.88 -10.71
CA ILE A 277 -3.13 -1.79 -10.40
C ILE A 277 -3.11 -0.72 -11.51
N GLY A 278 -3.96 0.29 -11.42
CA GLY A 278 -4.11 1.34 -12.45
C GLY A 278 -2.90 2.28 -12.65
N TYR A 279 -1.71 1.91 -12.16
CA TYR A 279 -0.41 2.54 -12.35
C TYR A 279 0.70 1.52 -12.01
N PRO A 280 1.97 1.76 -12.41
CA PRO A 280 3.08 0.88 -12.05
C PRO A 280 3.21 0.72 -10.54
N LEU A 281 2.96 -0.49 -10.04
CA LEU A 281 3.17 -0.85 -8.64
C LEU A 281 4.62 -1.26 -8.45
N TYR A 282 5.31 -0.57 -7.55
CA TYR A 282 6.69 -0.87 -7.20
C TYR A 282 6.72 -1.73 -5.94
N ASP A 283 7.58 -2.74 -5.94
CA ASP A 283 7.96 -3.54 -4.77
C ASP A 283 9.47 -3.49 -4.62
N VAL A 284 9.91 -2.79 -3.56
CA VAL A 284 11.31 -2.49 -3.29
C VAL A 284 11.76 -3.35 -2.13
N THR A 285 12.47 -4.41 -2.45
CA THR A 285 13.07 -5.32 -1.49
C THR A 285 14.41 -4.76 -1.03
N SER A 286 14.56 -4.56 0.27
CA SER A 286 15.86 -4.33 0.90
C SER A 286 16.00 -5.30 2.05
N SER A 287 16.75 -6.37 1.79
CA SER A 287 16.81 -7.51 2.68
C SER A 287 18.26 -7.91 2.89
N GLY A 288 18.72 -7.75 4.13
CA GLY A 288 20.08 -8.10 4.57
C GLY A 288 20.84 -6.90 5.07
N PHE A 289 20.54 -6.50 6.30
CA PHE A 289 21.41 -5.60 7.06
C PHE A 289 22.77 -6.25 7.35
N ASN A 290 22.81 -7.57 7.55
CA ASN A 290 24.06 -8.34 7.59
C ASN A 290 23.94 -9.80 7.13
N GLN A 291 22.82 -10.17 6.53
CA GLN A 291 22.55 -11.53 6.04
C GLN A 291 22.66 -11.68 4.52
N SER A 292 22.97 -10.59 3.80
CA SER A 292 23.13 -10.68 2.36
C SER A 292 24.36 -11.51 1.96
N SER A 293 24.30 -12.08 0.75
CA SER A 293 25.45 -12.78 0.19
C SER A 293 26.63 -11.84 0.04
N LYS A 294 27.74 -12.11 0.72
CA LYS A 294 28.97 -11.30 0.60
C LYS A 294 29.67 -11.46 -0.74
N ASN A 295 29.38 -12.54 -1.46
CA ASN A 295 29.91 -12.81 -2.79
C ASN A 295 28.86 -12.54 -3.85
N TRP A 296 29.32 -12.20 -5.06
CA TRP A 296 28.45 -12.12 -6.23
C TRP A 296 27.71 -13.44 -6.44
N ARG A 297 26.38 -13.36 -6.61
CA ARG A 297 25.53 -14.48 -7.03
C ARG A 297 24.76 -14.08 -8.28
N ALA A 298 24.54 -15.06 -9.16
CA ALA A 298 23.63 -14.86 -10.28
C ALA A 298 22.25 -14.47 -9.72
N PRO A 299 21.61 -13.40 -10.24
CA PRO A 299 20.30 -13.00 -9.76
C PRO A 299 19.26 -14.11 -9.95
N GLU A 300 18.43 -14.32 -8.95
CA GLU A 300 17.29 -15.25 -9.04
C GLU A 300 16.33 -14.81 -10.14
N LEU A 301 15.62 -15.75 -10.78
CA LEU A 301 14.66 -15.41 -11.82
C LEU A 301 13.56 -14.50 -11.25
N ASN A 302 13.40 -13.33 -11.87
CA ASN A 302 12.35 -12.36 -11.59
C ASN A 302 12.14 -11.51 -12.84
N SER A 303 11.16 -11.88 -13.65
CA SER A 303 10.75 -11.22 -14.90
C SER A 303 10.26 -9.78 -14.70
N LYS A 304 9.95 -9.39 -13.46
CA LYS A 304 9.49 -8.04 -13.10
C LYS A 304 10.59 -7.15 -12.53
N ARG A 305 11.82 -7.67 -12.38
CA ARG A 305 12.97 -6.93 -11.88
C ARG A 305 13.36 -5.80 -12.85
N VAL A 306 13.53 -4.60 -12.31
CA VAL A 306 14.05 -3.42 -13.02
C VAL A 306 15.34 -2.87 -12.42
N GLY A 307 15.74 -3.36 -11.24
CA GLY A 307 16.99 -3.01 -10.57
C GLY A 307 17.22 -3.95 -9.38
N GLY A 308 18.45 -4.05 -8.89
CA GLY A 308 18.74 -4.89 -7.74
C GLY A 308 20.23 -4.94 -7.43
N MET A 309 20.54 -5.49 -6.26
CA MET A 309 21.90 -5.65 -5.75
C MET A 309 22.06 -7.11 -5.31
N PRO A 310 22.73 -7.95 -6.12
CA PRO A 310 22.76 -9.39 -5.86
C PRO A 310 23.74 -9.80 -4.75
N HIS A 311 24.59 -8.88 -4.28
CA HIS A 311 25.58 -9.14 -3.23
C HIS A 311 25.77 -7.91 -2.33
N GLY A 312 26.32 -8.12 -1.15
CA GLY A 312 26.58 -7.08 -0.16
C GLY A 312 25.34 -6.73 0.65
N ASP A 313 25.57 -6.26 1.87
CA ASP A 313 24.49 -5.78 2.73
C ASP A 313 23.91 -4.49 2.16
N ASN A 314 22.63 -4.27 2.43
CA ASN A 314 21.92 -3.16 1.84
C ASN A 314 20.86 -2.60 2.78
N PHE A 315 20.54 -1.32 2.59
CA PHE A 315 19.35 -0.69 3.14
C PHE A 315 18.67 0.16 2.07
N GLY A 316 17.36 0.30 2.17
CA GLY A 316 16.58 1.18 1.33
C GLY A 316 16.52 2.59 1.89
N PHE A 317 16.54 3.60 1.02
CA PHE A 317 16.43 5.00 1.40
C PHE A 317 15.48 5.75 0.47
N ILE A 318 14.48 6.40 1.07
CA ILE A 318 13.47 7.19 0.37
C ILE A 318 13.65 8.65 0.72
N THR A 319 13.77 9.51 -0.29
CA THR A 319 13.68 10.96 -0.12
C THR A 319 12.45 11.53 -0.79
N ILE A 320 11.75 12.44 -0.12
CA ILE A 320 10.53 13.07 -0.64
C ILE A 320 10.77 14.58 -0.76
N ASP A 321 10.65 15.07 -1.99
CA ASP A 321 10.63 16.48 -2.32
C ASP A 321 9.15 16.92 -2.43
N TRP A 322 8.69 17.74 -1.49
CA TRP A 322 7.29 18.19 -1.38
C TRP A 322 7.00 19.53 -2.09
N THR A 323 7.79 19.91 -3.09
CA THR A 323 7.51 21.07 -3.97
C THR A 323 6.26 20.84 -4.84
N ASP A 324 5.85 21.83 -5.66
CA ASP A 324 4.59 21.85 -6.46
C ASP A 324 4.36 20.64 -7.40
N ASN A 325 5.35 19.75 -7.53
CA ASN A 325 5.19 18.47 -8.20
C ASN A 325 5.95 17.39 -7.42
N PRO A 326 5.38 16.89 -6.31
CA PRO A 326 6.14 16.11 -5.35
C PRO A 326 6.80 14.89 -5.98
N ARG A 327 8.07 14.69 -5.65
CA ARG A 327 8.91 13.63 -6.22
C ARG A 327 9.45 12.75 -5.11
N VAL A 328 9.28 11.45 -5.29
CA VAL A 328 9.86 10.41 -4.43
C VAL A 328 11.07 9.84 -5.15
N SER A 329 12.23 9.87 -4.48
CA SER A 329 13.42 9.13 -4.89
C SER A 329 13.55 7.93 -3.98
N VAL A 330 13.72 6.75 -4.57
CA VAL A 330 13.96 5.51 -3.82
C VAL A 330 15.31 4.97 -4.25
N GLN A 331 16.14 4.63 -3.28
CA GLN A 331 17.51 4.17 -3.46
C GLN A 331 17.70 2.89 -2.66
N ILE A 332 18.52 1.99 -3.21
CA ILE A 332 19.21 0.95 -2.46
C ILE A 332 20.61 1.47 -2.22
N CYS A 333 21.01 1.46 -0.95
CA CYS A 333 22.33 1.83 -0.49
C CYS A 333 23.06 0.59 0.05
N ASP A 334 24.38 0.53 -0.14
CA ASP A 334 25.21 -0.52 0.44
C ASP A 334 25.65 -0.20 1.88
N GLU A 335 26.55 -1.03 2.43
CA GLU A 335 27.10 -0.88 3.79
C GLU A 335 27.84 0.46 4.01
N ASP A 336 28.45 1.01 2.97
CA ASP A 336 29.18 2.28 3.00
C ASP A 336 28.23 3.49 2.85
N GLY A 337 26.97 3.24 2.45
CA GLY A 337 25.95 4.24 2.21
C GLY A 337 25.89 4.73 0.76
N ASP A 338 26.66 4.11 -0.13
CA ASP A 338 26.68 4.45 -1.55
C ASP A 338 25.42 3.92 -2.24
N THR A 339 24.83 4.74 -3.11
CA THR A 339 23.66 4.33 -3.89
C THR A 339 24.07 3.35 -4.98
N THR A 340 23.55 2.13 -4.93
CA THR A 340 23.85 1.08 -5.92
C THR A 340 22.82 1.04 -7.03
N CYS A 341 21.54 1.20 -6.70
CA CYS A 341 20.45 1.33 -7.67
C CYS A 341 19.28 2.12 -7.08
N GLY A 342 18.31 2.49 -7.92
CA GLY A 342 17.15 3.25 -7.48
C GLY A 342 16.33 3.82 -8.63
N PHE A 343 15.27 4.53 -8.28
CA PHE A 343 14.41 5.22 -9.24
C PHE A 343 13.82 6.49 -8.65
N LYS A 344 13.30 7.36 -9.52
CA LYS A 344 12.58 8.58 -9.14
C LYS A 344 11.22 8.55 -9.79
N VAL A 345 10.19 8.88 -9.02
CA VAL A 345 8.80 8.91 -9.47
C VAL A 345 8.10 10.15 -8.96
N ARG A 346 7.20 10.73 -9.75
CA ARG A 346 6.36 11.84 -9.32
C ARG A 346 5.12 11.27 -8.66
N LEU A 347 4.67 11.81 -7.53
CA LEU A 347 3.46 11.31 -6.87
C LEU A 347 2.23 11.38 -7.79
N ALA A 348 2.21 12.34 -8.73
CA ALA A 348 1.16 12.44 -9.74
C ALA A 348 1.03 11.21 -10.65
N THR A 349 2.11 10.43 -10.86
CA THR A 349 2.08 9.22 -11.69
C THR A 349 1.70 7.97 -10.90
N LEU A 350 1.69 8.03 -9.56
CA LEU A 350 1.24 6.96 -8.68
C LEU A 350 -0.25 7.08 -8.38
N LYS A 351 -1.03 7.53 -9.35
CA LYS A 351 -2.48 7.65 -9.22
C LYS A 351 -3.08 6.67 -10.21
N GLY A 352 -3.93 5.78 -9.71
CA GLY A 352 -4.71 4.92 -10.58
C GLY A 352 -5.44 5.78 -11.60
N THR A 353 -5.39 5.38 -12.87
CA THR A 353 -6.55 5.56 -13.72
C THR A 353 -7.67 4.83 -12.99
N GLY A 354 -8.48 5.55 -12.20
CA GLY A 354 -9.35 4.96 -11.20
C GLY A 354 -10.10 3.75 -11.74
N THR A 355 -9.85 2.59 -11.13
CA THR A 355 -10.88 1.57 -10.89
C THR A 355 -11.27 1.54 -9.41
N ALA A 356 -10.95 2.62 -8.66
CA ALA A 356 -12.07 3.21 -7.97
C ALA A 356 -13.12 3.40 -9.05
N ALA A 357 -14.33 2.93 -8.83
CA ALA A 357 -15.42 3.65 -9.42
C ALA A 357 -15.11 5.12 -9.15
N THR A 358 -14.62 5.83 -10.18
CA THR A 358 -15.37 6.99 -10.60
C THR A 358 -16.78 6.45 -10.70
N THR A 359 -17.50 6.50 -9.58
CA THR A 359 -18.63 7.39 -9.54
C THR A 359 -18.12 8.70 -10.14
N ALA A 360 -18.05 8.72 -11.49
CA ALA A 360 -18.57 9.81 -12.28
C ALA A 360 -19.70 10.35 -11.41
N PRO A 361 -19.62 11.62 -10.95
CA PRO A 361 -20.55 12.17 -9.97
C PRO A 361 -21.89 11.54 -10.25
N VAL A 362 -22.32 10.64 -9.35
CA VAL A 362 -23.55 9.91 -9.58
C VAL A 362 -24.56 11.01 -9.43
N GLY A 363 -24.91 11.61 -10.57
CA GLY A 363 -26.07 12.46 -10.68
C GLY A 363 -27.21 11.67 -10.06
N PRO A 364 -28.18 12.37 -9.46
CA PRO A 364 -29.22 11.78 -8.62
C PRO A 364 -29.71 10.46 -9.21
N LYS A 365 -29.78 9.42 -8.35
CA LYS A 365 -30.26 8.09 -8.72
C LYS A 365 -31.47 8.23 -9.66
N PRO A 366 -31.47 7.60 -10.84
CA PRO A 366 -32.56 7.79 -11.79
C PRO A 366 -33.92 7.45 -11.14
N PRO A 367 -35.00 8.17 -11.49
CA PRO A 367 -36.35 7.83 -11.06
C PRO A 367 -36.72 6.39 -11.42
N GLU A 368 -37.72 5.83 -10.75
CA GLU A 368 -38.26 4.52 -11.09
C GLU A 368 -38.66 4.45 -12.59
N GLY A 369 -38.23 3.39 -13.28
CA GLY A 369 -38.43 3.24 -14.73
C GLY A 369 -37.38 3.92 -15.62
N VAL A 370 -36.32 4.52 -15.05
CA VAL A 370 -35.17 5.08 -15.79
C VAL A 370 -33.91 4.30 -15.48
N LEU A 371 -33.18 3.89 -16.51
CA LEU A 371 -31.99 3.05 -16.41
C LEU A 371 -30.70 3.87 -16.26
N THR A 372 -29.73 3.29 -15.59
CA THR A 372 -28.32 3.70 -15.65
C THR A 372 -27.68 3.27 -16.98
N PRO A 373 -26.53 3.85 -17.37
CA PRO A 373 -25.74 3.39 -18.52
C PRO A 373 -25.47 1.88 -18.53
N ALA A 374 -25.11 1.30 -17.37
CA ALA A 374 -24.78 -0.11 -17.26
C ALA A 374 -26.01 -1.03 -17.40
N GLU A 375 -27.19 -0.57 -16.96
CA GLU A 375 -28.44 -1.30 -17.14
C GLU A 375 -28.93 -1.19 -18.60
N ALA A 376 -28.85 0.01 -19.18
CA ALA A 376 -29.18 0.23 -20.59
C ALA A 376 -28.27 -0.56 -21.53
N ALA A 377 -26.98 -0.66 -21.25
CA ALA A 377 -26.03 -1.45 -22.05
C ALA A 377 -26.39 -2.94 -22.16
N LYS A 378 -27.12 -3.49 -21.17
CA LYS A 378 -27.58 -4.90 -21.16
C LYS A 378 -28.87 -5.12 -21.97
N LYS A 379 -29.44 -4.05 -22.52
CA LYS A 379 -30.78 -4.01 -23.13
C LYS A 379 -30.73 -3.81 -24.65
N ALA A 380 -29.73 -4.40 -25.30
CA ALA A 380 -29.53 -4.30 -26.75
C ALA A 380 -30.80 -4.74 -27.51
N GLY A 381 -31.26 -3.89 -28.43
CA GLY A 381 -32.49 -4.09 -29.20
C GLY A 381 -33.76 -3.57 -28.53
N GLU A 382 -33.74 -3.22 -27.24
CA GLU A 382 -34.88 -2.66 -26.51
C GLU A 382 -34.88 -1.12 -26.56
N THR A 383 -36.07 -0.53 -26.56
CA THR A 383 -36.25 0.92 -26.31
C THR A 383 -36.23 1.16 -24.82
N VAL A 384 -35.28 1.97 -24.35
CA VAL A 384 -35.09 2.28 -22.92
C VAL A 384 -35.07 3.78 -22.70
N LYS A 385 -35.29 4.18 -21.45
CA LYS A 385 -35.03 5.54 -20.97
C LYS A 385 -33.80 5.48 -20.07
N VAL A 386 -32.74 6.20 -20.44
CA VAL A 386 -31.45 6.21 -19.74
C VAL A 386 -31.17 7.60 -19.16
N GLN A 387 -30.59 7.68 -17.96
CA GLN A 387 -30.16 8.94 -17.36
C GLN A 387 -28.72 8.83 -16.86
N PHE A 388 -27.88 9.80 -17.23
CA PHE A 388 -26.49 9.90 -16.73
C PHE A 388 -25.93 11.30 -16.91
N MET A 389 -24.86 11.60 -16.18
CA MET A 389 -24.10 12.83 -16.36
C MET A 389 -23.08 12.67 -17.50
N VAL A 390 -23.13 13.56 -18.49
CA VAL A 390 -22.22 13.51 -19.63
C VAL A 390 -20.79 13.82 -19.18
N GLN A 391 -19.87 12.90 -19.42
CA GLN A 391 -18.47 13.01 -19.00
C GLN A 391 -17.55 13.54 -20.10
N SER A 392 -17.88 13.25 -21.35
CA SER A 392 -17.14 13.76 -22.50
C SER A 392 -18.04 13.82 -23.73
N ILE A 393 -17.67 14.66 -24.69
CA ILE A 393 -18.35 14.77 -25.98
C ILE A 393 -17.33 14.55 -27.09
N GLY A 394 -17.71 13.77 -28.10
CA GLY A 394 -16.87 13.49 -29.25
C GLY A 394 -17.66 13.39 -30.55
N GLY A 395 -16.94 13.16 -31.64
CA GLY A 395 -17.53 13.01 -32.98
C GLY A 395 -17.36 14.26 -33.86
N LYS A 396 -17.52 14.07 -35.17
CA LYS A 396 -17.36 15.14 -36.19
C LYS A 396 -18.68 15.50 -36.86
N ALA A 397 -19.35 14.49 -37.42
CA ALA A 397 -20.65 14.59 -38.07
C ALA A 397 -21.76 14.29 -37.06
N ASN A 398 -21.85 13.05 -36.59
CA ASN A 398 -22.65 12.70 -35.41
C ASN A 398 -21.86 13.06 -34.16
N LEU A 399 -22.56 13.56 -33.15
CA LEU A 399 -21.99 13.87 -31.85
C LEU A 399 -22.33 12.75 -30.86
N TYR A 400 -21.43 12.49 -29.93
CA TYR A 400 -21.54 11.39 -28.97
C TYR A 400 -21.43 11.97 -27.56
N LEU A 401 -22.49 11.83 -26.77
CA LEU A 401 -22.50 12.17 -25.34
C LEU A 401 -22.14 10.90 -24.56
N ASN A 402 -20.96 10.88 -23.93
CA ASN A 402 -20.39 9.69 -23.33
C ASN A 402 -20.60 9.67 -21.82
N SER A 403 -20.91 8.48 -21.28
CA SER A 403 -20.99 8.27 -19.84
C SER A 403 -19.63 8.18 -19.17
N ASP A 404 -18.55 8.10 -19.95
CA ASP A 404 -17.15 8.10 -19.48
C ASP A 404 -16.32 9.24 -20.11
N LYS A 405 -15.26 9.64 -19.41
CA LYS A 405 -14.28 10.62 -19.91
C LYS A 405 -13.47 10.04 -21.06
N ASP A 406 -13.16 8.74 -21.00
CA ASP A 406 -12.57 8.01 -22.13
C ASP A 406 -13.67 7.33 -22.94
N PHE A 407 -13.97 7.89 -24.11
CA PHE A 407 -14.98 7.31 -25.02
C PHE A 407 -14.63 5.90 -25.52
N ARG A 408 -13.38 5.43 -25.32
CA ARG A 408 -12.92 4.08 -25.65
C ARG A 408 -13.03 3.11 -24.47
N ALA A 409 -13.43 3.58 -23.29
CA ALA A 409 -13.62 2.72 -22.13
C ALA A 409 -14.63 1.61 -22.45
N LYS A 410 -14.35 0.39 -21.97
CA LYS A 410 -15.18 -0.79 -22.21
C LYS A 410 -16.62 -0.58 -21.71
N ASP A 411 -16.76 0.18 -20.63
CA ASP A 411 -18.04 0.44 -19.95
C ASP A 411 -18.68 1.77 -20.40
N ASN A 412 -18.14 2.43 -21.42
CA ASN A 412 -18.72 3.65 -21.98
C ASN A 412 -20.05 3.35 -22.67
N PHE A 413 -21.09 4.09 -22.29
CA PHE A 413 -22.37 4.16 -22.99
C PHE A 413 -22.47 5.52 -23.69
N ALA A 414 -22.75 5.51 -24.99
CA ALA A 414 -22.82 6.74 -25.77
C ALA A 414 -24.23 7.02 -26.27
N VAL A 415 -24.73 8.23 -26.03
CA VAL A 415 -25.90 8.77 -26.73
C VAL A 415 -25.42 9.43 -28.02
N VAL A 416 -25.89 8.92 -29.16
CA VAL A 416 -25.58 9.43 -30.49
C VAL A 416 -26.58 10.51 -30.86
N VAL A 417 -26.09 11.67 -31.26
CA VAL A 417 -26.87 12.83 -31.71
C VAL A 417 -26.61 13.05 -33.21
N PRO A 418 -27.45 12.49 -34.09
CA PRO A 418 -27.32 12.67 -35.53
C PRO A 418 -27.46 14.12 -35.99
N VAL A 419 -26.86 14.47 -37.12
CA VAL A 419 -26.92 15.83 -37.70
C VAL A 419 -28.37 16.35 -37.82
N LYS A 420 -29.33 15.47 -38.17
CA LYS A 420 -30.76 15.81 -38.33
C LYS A 420 -31.43 16.38 -37.06
N VAL A 421 -30.90 16.09 -35.88
CA VAL A 421 -31.45 16.51 -34.57
C VAL A 421 -30.55 17.48 -33.80
N GLN A 422 -29.45 17.96 -34.40
CA GLN A 422 -28.54 18.93 -33.78
C GLN A 422 -29.08 20.36 -33.85
N LYS A 423 -30.09 20.66 -33.03
CA LYS A 423 -30.72 21.98 -32.90
C LYS A 423 -30.90 22.33 -31.43
N GLY A 424 -31.11 23.62 -31.13
CA GLY A 424 -31.27 24.09 -29.76
C GLY A 424 -30.11 23.66 -28.86
N ALA A 425 -30.39 23.05 -27.71
CA ALA A 425 -29.38 22.56 -26.77
C ALA A 425 -28.48 21.42 -27.33
N LEU A 426 -28.90 20.78 -28.43
CA LEU A 426 -28.12 19.76 -29.14
C LEU A 426 -27.33 20.31 -30.34
N ALA A 427 -27.39 21.63 -30.58
CA ALA A 427 -26.59 22.27 -31.62
C ALA A 427 -25.09 22.14 -31.30
N LYS A 428 -24.27 21.94 -32.32
CA LYS A 428 -22.83 21.65 -32.19
C LYS A 428 -22.04 22.64 -31.31
N GLY A 429 -22.45 23.91 -31.24
CA GLY A 429 -21.80 24.91 -30.39
C GLY A 429 -22.30 24.95 -28.93
N ASP A 430 -23.51 24.45 -28.67
CA ASP A 430 -24.12 24.47 -27.33
C ASP A 430 -24.00 23.13 -26.61
N ILE A 431 -23.91 22.05 -27.37
CA ILE A 431 -23.81 20.68 -26.85
C ILE A 431 -22.56 20.47 -25.98
N GLU A 432 -21.46 21.19 -26.25
CA GLU A 432 -20.24 21.15 -25.42
C GLU A 432 -20.49 21.58 -23.97
N LYS A 433 -21.49 22.44 -23.73
CA LYS A 433 -21.90 22.88 -22.39
C LYS A 433 -22.59 21.77 -21.58
N LEU A 434 -22.90 20.64 -22.21
CA LEU A 434 -23.52 19.50 -21.55
C LEU A 434 -22.52 18.64 -20.78
N VAL A 435 -21.21 18.82 -20.95
CA VAL A 435 -20.23 18.14 -20.09
C VAL A 435 -20.46 18.56 -18.63
N GLY A 436 -20.73 17.58 -17.78
CA GLY A 436 -21.12 17.80 -16.38
C GLY A 436 -22.63 18.01 -16.15
N ALA A 437 -23.46 18.05 -17.19
CA ALA A 437 -24.91 18.08 -17.07
C ALA A 437 -25.49 16.66 -17.02
N THR A 438 -26.53 16.47 -16.20
CA THR A 438 -27.33 15.23 -16.19
C THR A 438 -28.34 15.27 -17.33
N ILE A 439 -28.30 14.27 -18.20
CA ILE A 439 -29.22 14.12 -19.33
C ILE A 439 -30.11 12.90 -19.11
N ARG A 440 -31.32 12.94 -19.67
CA ARG A 440 -32.24 11.81 -19.76
C ARG A 440 -32.68 11.64 -21.19
N VAL A 441 -32.54 10.43 -21.72
CA VAL A 441 -32.75 10.15 -23.14
C VAL A 441 -33.56 8.88 -23.32
N THR A 442 -34.54 8.90 -24.22
CA THR A 442 -35.32 7.71 -24.59
C THR A 442 -34.94 7.27 -26.01
N GLY A 443 -34.62 6.00 -26.20
CA GLY A 443 -34.25 5.49 -27.52
C GLY A 443 -33.94 4.01 -27.50
N LYS A 444 -33.71 3.45 -28.69
CA LYS A 444 -33.35 2.05 -28.86
C LYS A 444 -31.85 1.86 -28.62
N VAL A 445 -31.50 0.87 -27.80
CA VAL A 445 -30.10 0.51 -27.58
C VAL A 445 -29.59 -0.35 -28.72
N GLU A 446 -28.47 0.05 -29.31
CA GLU A 446 -27.79 -0.67 -30.39
C GLU A 446 -26.31 -0.88 -30.06
N THR A 447 -25.74 -1.99 -30.53
CA THR A 447 -24.32 -2.26 -30.41
C THR A 447 -23.61 -1.78 -31.66
N ASN A 448 -22.63 -0.88 -31.50
CA ASN A 448 -21.84 -0.39 -32.62
C ASN A 448 -20.85 -1.46 -33.13
N LYS A 449 -20.15 -1.16 -34.24
CA LYS A 449 -19.17 -2.08 -34.85
C LYS A 449 -17.98 -2.42 -33.94
N GLN A 450 -17.75 -1.64 -32.90
CA GLN A 450 -16.70 -1.82 -31.90
C GLN A 450 -17.16 -2.59 -30.66
N GLY A 451 -18.43 -3.04 -30.62
CA GLY A 451 -19.00 -3.78 -29.51
C GLY A 451 -19.51 -2.93 -28.35
N SER A 452 -19.52 -1.60 -28.47
CA SER A 452 -20.05 -0.69 -27.43
C SER A 452 -21.55 -0.46 -27.60
N ALA A 453 -22.28 -0.42 -26.48
CA ALA A 453 -23.69 -0.08 -26.46
C ALA A 453 -23.88 1.43 -26.67
N THR A 454 -24.82 1.78 -27.54
CA THR A 454 -25.13 3.16 -27.92
C THR A 454 -26.65 3.35 -28.03
N LEU A 455 -27.10 4.59 -27.92
CA LEU A 455 -28.50 4.95 -28.09
C LEU A 455 -28.61 6.19 -28.98
N GLU A 456 -29.31 6.09 -30.10
CA GLU A 456 -29.53 7.23 -31.01
C GLU A 456 -30.71 8.10 -30.56
N VAL A 457 -30.52 9.42 -30.52
CA VAL A 457 -31.59 10.39 -30.30
C VAL A 457 -32.46 10.48 -31.55
N ALA A 458 -33.70 10.00 -31.46
CA ALA A 458 -34.64 9.97 -32.58
C ALA A 458 -35.14 11.39 -32.96
N ASP A 459 -35.46 12.22 -31.95
CA ASP A 459 -35.92 13.60 -32.09
C ASP A 459 -35.64 14.42 -30.82
N GLU A 460 -35.89 15.73 -30.85
CA GLU A 460 -35.65 16.64 -29.72
C GLU A 460 -36.48 16.30 -28.46
N LYS A 461 -37.67 15.68 -28.60
CA LYS A 461 -38.53 15.32 -27.46
C LYS A 461 -38.00 14.08 -26.71
N ALA A 462 -37.16 13.30 -27.37
CA ALA A 462 -36.50 12.14 -26.78
C ALA A 462 -35.35 12.52 -25.84
N PHE A 463 -34.98 13.81 -25.75
CA PHE A 463 -33.85 14.31 -24.98
C PHE A 463 -34.28 15.37 -23.95
N GLU A 464 -33.81 15.22 -22.73
CA GLU A 464 -34.10 16.12 -21.61
C GLU A 464 -32.81 16.41 -20.84
N ILE A 465 -32.55 17.69 -20.49
CA ILE A 465 -31.53 18.07 -19.50
C ILE A 465 -32.22 18.10 -18.15
N VAL A 466 -31.80 17.24 -17.24
CA VAL A 466 -32.37 17.15 -15.89
C VAL A 466 -31.81 18.30 -15.06
N LYS A 467 -32.68 19.18 -14.58
CA LYS A 467 -32.32 20.20 -13.59
C LYS A 467 -32.32 19.52 -12.22
N GLU A 468 -31.22 19.65 -11.48
CA GLU A 468 -31.13 19.24 -10.08
C GLU A 468 -31.97 20.13 -9.16
#